data_AF-A0A962TYJ3-F1
#
_entry.id   AF-A0A962TYJ3-F1
#
_cell.length_a   1.000
_cell.length_b   1.000
_cell.length_c   1.000
_cell.angle_alpha   90.00
_cell.angle_beta   90.00
_cell.angle_gamma   90.00
#
_symmetry.space_group_name_H-M   'P 1'
#
loop_
_entity.id
_entity.type
_entity.pdbx_description
1 polymer ?
#
loop_
_entity_poly.entity_id
_entity_poly.type
_entity_poly.pdbx_seq_one_letter_code
_entity_poly.pdbx_strand_id
1 'polypeptide(L)'
;MRAKTLSIDCDPATAQALGEAIRNFAHAAYPVGGSECSQVAREALLDTAAACSAHPGGELVLRRRQLSQLRSAITWFYEDRPDPVGDRLARVLQQPGP
;
A
#
# COMPACT_ATOMS: atom_id res chain seq x y z
N MET A 1 21.65 -0.36 12.13
CA MET A 1 20.47 -1.20 11.82
C MET A 1 19.54 -0.42 10.90
N ARG A 2 19.07 -0.99 9.78
CA ARG A 2 18.05 -0.31 8.95
C ARG A 2 16.70 -0.34 9.67
N ALA A 3 16.01 0.79 9.74
CA ALA A 3 14.65 0.86 10.28
C ALA A 3 13.74 -0.20 9.63
N LYS A 4 12.97 -0.94 10.44
CA LYS A 4 12.08 -2.03 9.99
C LYS A 4 10.74 -1.51 9.43
N THR A 5 10.48 -0.22 9.61
CA THR A 5 9.25 0.47 9.25
C THR A 5 9.56 1.75 8.48
N LEU A 6 8.56 2.23 7.75
CA LEU A 6 8.49 3.57 7.16
C LEU A 6 7.27 4.25 7.76
N SER A 7 7.47 5.40 8.39
CA SER A 7 6.38 6.27 8.83
C SER A 7 6.05 7.26 7.73
N ILE A 8 4.78 7.45 7.44
CA ILE A 8 4.28 8.43 6.49
C ILE A 8 3.21 9.28 7.16
N ASP A 9 3.36 10.59 7.10
CA ASP A 9 2.31 11.49 7.55
C ASP A 9 1.29 11.66 6.43
N CYS A 10 0.02 11.39 6.71
CA CYS A 10 -1.03 11.40 5.71
C CYS A 10 -2.38 11.80 6.30
N ASP A 11 -3.22 12.43 5.47
CA ASP A 11 -4.63 12.65 5.84
C ASP A 11 -5.45 11.36 5.66
N PRO A 12 -6.67 11.28 6.24
CA PRO A 12 -7.52 10.09 6.12
C PRO A 12 -7.83 9.71 4.67
N ALA A 13 -7.99 10.71 3.78
CA ALA A 13 -8.28 10.48 2.37
C ALA A 13 -7.11 9.79 1.64
N THR A 14 -5.89 10.19 1.95
CA THR A 14 -4.65 9.60 1.41
C THR A 14 -4.47 8.18 1.94
N ALA A 15 -4.74 7.94 3.22
CA ALA A 15 -4.69 6.60 3.81
C ALA A 15 -5.76 5.67 3.19
N GLN A 16 -6.96 6.21 2.94
CA GLN A 16 -8.03 5.51 2.24
C GLN A 16 -7.66 5.15 0.81
N ALA A 17 -7.11 6.11 0.04
CA ALA A 17 -6.66 5.87 -1.33
C ALA A 17 -5.55 4.81 -1.39
N LEU A 18 -4.61 4.84 -0.44
CA LEU A 18 -3.58 3.81 -0.30
C LEU A 18 -4.22 2.43 -0.05
N GLY A 19 -5.18 2.35 0.87
CA GLY A 19 -5.91 1.12 1.15
C GLY A 19 -6.65 0.57 -0.07
N GLU A 20 -7.27 1.45 -0.85
CA GLU A 20 -7.96 1.09 -2.09
C GLU A 20 -6.99 0.55 -3.16
N ALA A 21 -5.87 1.22 -3.38
CA ALA A 21 -4.85 0.77 -4.33
C ALA A 21 -4.31 -0.62 -3.97
N ILE A 22 -3.99 -0.85 -2.69
CA ILE A 22 -3.50 -2.15 -2.19
C ILE A 22 -4.55 -3.24 -2.38
N ARG A 23 -5.82 -2.95 -2.06
CA ARG A 23 -6.91 -3.92 -2.21
C ARG A 23 -7.10 -4.34 -3.67
N ASN A 24 -7.18 -3.37 -4.57
CA ASN A 24 -7.35 -3.65 -6.00
C ASN A 24 -6.16 -4.43 -6.57
N PHE A 25 -4.93 -4.05 -6.17
CA PHE A 25 -3.74 -4.81 -6.55
C PHE A 25 -3.76 -6.24 -6.01
N ALA A 26 -4.15 -6.45 -4.75
CA ALA A 26 -4.25 -7.80 -4.18
C ALA A 26 -5.26 -8.66 -4.94
N HIS A 27 -6.36 -8.06 -5.41
CA HIS A 27 -7.35 -8.74 -6.24
C HIS A 27 -6.83 -9.10 -7.62
N ALA A 28 -6.08 -8.21 -8.27
CA ALA A 28 -5.53 -8.43 -9.59
C ALA A 28 -4.33 -9.40 -9.60
N ALA A 29 -3.37 -9.20 -8.69
CA ALA A 29 -2.12 -9.97 -8.64
C ALA A 29 -2.28 -11.36 -8.01
N TYR A 30 -3.26 -11.53 -7.10
CA TYR A 30 -3.46 -12.79 -6.37
C TYR A 30 -4.95 -13.18 -6.40
N PRO A 31 -5.48 -13.67 -7.53
CA PRO A 31 -6.88 -14.04 -7.64
C PRO A 31 -7.28 -15.17 -6.66
N VAL A 32 -8.57 -15.21 -6.32
CA VAL A 32 -9.15 -16.26 -5.46
C VAL A 32 -8.96 -17.64 -6.13
N GLY A 33 -8.60 -18.65 -5.35
CA GLY A 33 -8.37 -20.00 -5.85
C GLY A 33 -6.98 -20.25 -6.45
N GLY A 34 -6.07 -19.26 -6.38
CA GLY A 34 -4.64 -19.48 -6.61
C GLY A 34 -3.99 -20.36 -5.52
N SER A 35 -2.68 -20.58 -5.63
CA SER A 35 -1.92 -21.42 -4.67
C SER A 35 -2.05 -20.94 -3.21
N GLU A 36 -1.84 -21.84 -2.25
CA GLU A 36 -1.87 -21.52 -0.82
C GLU A 36 -0.92 -20.34 -0.48
N CYS A 37 0.31 -20.37 -1.00
CA CYS A 37 1.25 -19.27 -0.82
C CYS A 37 0.75 -17.94 -1.41
N SER A 38 0.03 -17.99 -2.55
CA SER A 38 -0.59 -16.82 -3.15
C SER A 38 -1.74 -16.28 -2.30
N GLN A 39 -2.54 -17.14 -1.67
CA GLN A 39 -3.62 -16.72 -0.78
C GLN A 39 -3.09 -16.06 0.49
N VAL A 40 -1.99 -16.57 1.08
CA VAL A 40 -1.35 -15.93 2.23
C VAL A 40 -0.87 -14.50 1.89
N ALA A 41 -0.26 -14.33 0.71
CA ALA A 41 0.15 -13.00 0.24
C ALA A 41 -1.04 -12.06 0.02
N ARG A 42 -2.13 -12.60 -0.55
CA ARG A 42 -3.40 -11.88 -0.74
C ARG A 42 -3.97 -11.38 0.58
N GLU A 43 -4.13 -12.26 1.57
CA GLU A 43 -4.66 -11.93 2.89
C GLU A 43 -3.82 -10.86 3.58
N ALA A 44 -2.49 -11.02 3.59
CA ALA A 44 -1.58 -10.03 4.18
C ALA A 44 -1.70 -8.63 3.55
N LEU A 45 -1.94 -8.56 2.24
CA LEU A 45 -2.20 -7.29 1.56
C LEU A 45 -3.58 -6.73 1.88
N LEU A 46 -4.61 -7.57 1.96
CA LEU A 46 -5.97 -7.15 2.32
C LEU A 46 -6.04 -6.61 3.77
N ASP A 47 -5.34 -7.23 4.71
CA ASP A 47 -5.22 -6.73 6.08
C ASP A 47 -4.54 -5.35 6.12
N THR A 48 -3.47 -5.19 5.34
CA THR A 48 -2.77 -3.92 5.21
C THR A 48 -3.69 -2.85 4.59
N ALA A 49 -4.46 -3.22 3.57
CA ALA A 49 -5.42 -2.33 2.92
C ALA A 49 -6.54 -1.88 3.88
N ALA A 50 -7.06 -2.80 4.71
CA ALA A 50 -8.06 -2.50 5.71
C ALA A 50 -7.52 -1.54 6.77
N ALA A 51 -6.30 -1.78 7.27
CA ALA A 51 -5.64 -0.90 8.24
C ALA A 51 -5.41 0.52 7.68
N CYS A 52 -4.99 0.64 6.41
CA CYS A 52 -4.83 1.94 5.77
C CYS A 52 -6.19 2.64 5.57
N SER A 53 -7.21 1.91 5.14
CA SER A 53 -8.54 2.48 4.88
C SER A 53 -9.23 3.00 6.14
N ALA A 54 -8.97 2.37 7.28
CA ALA A 54 -9.52 2.76 8.57
C ALA A 54 -8.64 3.79 9.31
N HIS A 55 -7.51 4.21 8.74
CA HIS A 55 -6.56 5.06 9.43
C HIS A 55 -7.13 6.48 9.58
N PRO A 56 -7.14 7.07 10.80
CA PRO A 56 -7.72 8.39 11.07
C PRO A 56 -6.85 9.56 10.58
N GLY A 57 -5.86 9.30 9.73
CA GLY A 57 -4.79 10.25 9.38
C GLY A 57 -3.70 10.38 10.44
N GLY A 58 -2.70 11.23 10.18
CA GLY A 58 -1.46 11.35 10.96
C GLY A 58 -0.39 10.33 10.53
N GLU A 59 0.40 9.88 11.50
CA GLU A 59 1.52 8.97 11.24
C GLU A 59 1.03 7.53 10.97
N LEU A 60 1.08 7.12 9.70
CA LEU A 60 0.84 5.75 9.26
C LEU A 60 2.17 4.99 9.16
N VAL A 61 2.27 3.88 9.90
CA VAL A 61 3.52 3.09 9.98
C VAL A 61 3.40 1.82 9.12
N LEU A 62 4.21 1.76 8.07
CA LEU A 62 4.25 0.66 7.11
C LEU A 62 5.50 -0.21 7.32
N ARG A 63 5.39 -1.53 7.11
CA ARG A 63 6.56 -2.44 7.22
C ARG A 63 7.43 -2.32 5.98
N ARG A 64 8.75 -2.16 6.14
CA ARG A 64 9.69 -2.03 5.01
C ARG A 64 9.63 -3.20 4.03
N ARG A 65 9.41 -4.43 4.53
CA ARG A 65 9.30 -5.64 3.70
C ARG A 65 8.13 -5.59 2.72
N GLN A 66 7.07 -4.86 3.04
CA GLN A 66 5.88 -4.72 2.19
C GLN A 66 6.04 -3.59 1.18
N LEU A 67 6.97 -2.64 1.38
CA LEU A 67 7.09 -1.45 0.52
C LEU A 67 7.24 -1.76 -0.96
N SER A 68 7.94 -2.84 -1.32
CA SER A 68 8.05 -3.25 -2.72
C SER A 68 6.67 -3.54 -3.32
N GLN A 69 5.85 -4.33 -2.62
CA GLN A 69 4.49 -4.65 -3.05
C GLN A 69 3.57 -3.43 -3.01
N LEU A 70 3.71 -2.55 -2.00
CA LEU A 70 2.91 -1.32 -1.91
C LEU A 70 3.22 -0.37 -3.07
N ARG A 71 4.50 -0.24 -3.45
CA ARG A 71 4.91 0.53 -4.62
C ARG A 71 4.32 -0.07 -5.90
N SER A 72 4.42 -1.39 -6.10
CA SER A 72 3.77 -2.06 -7.23
C SER A 72 2.26 -1.80 -7.25
N ALA A 73 1.60 -1.83 -6.09
CA ALA A 73 0.16 -1.57 -5.99
C ALA A 73 -0.20 -0.14 -6.43
N ILE A 74 0.52 0.88 -5.96
CA ILE A 74 0.29 2.27 -6.35
C ILE A 74 0.61 2.47 -7.83
N THR A 75 1.77 2.02 -8.29
CA THR A 75 2.16 2.16 -9.71
C THR A 75 1.11 1.53 -10.61
N TRP A 76 0.69 0.29 -10.33
CA TRP A 76 -0.33 -0.41 -11.11
C TRP A 76 -1.70 0.28 -11.05
N PHE A 77 -2.12 0.74 -9.86
CA PHE A 77 -3.45 1.34 -9.69
C PHE A 77 -3.60 2.70 -10.38
N TYR A 78 -2.51 3.45 -10.50
CA TYR A 78 -2.49 4.80 -11.10
C TYR A 78 -1.84 4.85 -12.49
N GLU A 79 -1.40 3.73 -13.06
CA GLU A 79 -0.69 3.66 -14.34
C GLU A 79 -1.45 4.38 -15.47
N ASP A 80 -2.76 4.16 -15.57
CA ASP A 80 -3.64 4.75 -16.59
C ASP A 80 -4.47 5.95 -16.08
N ARG A 81 -4.17 6.42 -14.86
CA ARG A 81 -4.96 7.45 -14.17
C ARG A 81 -4.02 8.47 -13.54
N PRO A 82 -3.72 9.59 -14.24
CA PRO A 82 -3.00 10.69 -13.64
C PRO A 82 -3.82 11.25 -12.48
N ASP A 83 -3.43 10.88 -11.27
CA ASP A 83 -4.11 11.22 -10.03
C ASP A 83 -3.09 11.86 -9.07
N PRO A 84 -3.37 13.06 -8.54
CA PRO A 84 -2.44 13.78 -7.68
C PRO A 84 -2.16 13.05 -6.35
N VAL A 85 -3.06 12.16 -5.90
CA VAL A 85 -2.84 11.30 -4.73
C VAL A 85 -1.87 10.18 -5.09
N GLY A 86 -1.99 9.58 -6.28
CA GLY A 86 -1.06 8.57 -6.79
C GLY A 86 0.38 9.09 -6.86
N ASP A 87 0.58 10.28 -7.42
CA ASP A 87 1.89 10.93 -7.48
C ASP A 87 2.46 11.23 -6.09
N ARG A 88 1.62 11.69 -5.16
CA ARG A 88 2.02 11.95 -3.78
C ARG A 88 2.45 10.67 -3.07
N LEU A 89 1.65 9.61 -3.19
CA LEU A 89 1.94 8.30 -2.59
C LEU A 89 3.23 7.69 -3.14
N ALA A 90 3.44 7.77 -4.46
CA ALA A 90 4.66 7.30 -5.10
C ALA A 90 5.90 8.02 -4.55
N ARG A 91 5.84 9.34 -4.37
CA ARG A 91 6.93 10.13 -3.76
C ARG A 91 7.18 9.74 -2.31
N VAL A 92 6.13 9.65 -1.51
CA VAL A 92 6.20 9.30 -0.09
C VAL A 92 6.83 7.91 0.12
N LEU A 93 6.42 6.92 -0.68
CA LEU A 93 7.00 5.57 -0.61
C LEU A 93 8.43 5.50 -1.15
N GLN A 94 8.88 6.46 -1.96
CA GLN A 94 10.26 6.55 -2.47
C GLN A 94 11.22 7.23 -1.48
N GLN A 95 10.72 7.94 -0.46
CA GLN A 95 11.59 8.60 0.51
C GLN A 95 12.41 7.57 1.31
N PRO A 96 13.74 7.74 1.41
CA PRO A 96 14.53 6.97 2.35
C PRO A 96 14.05 7.37 3.75
N GLY A 97 13.41 6.44 4.47
CA GLY A 97 13.02 6.69 5.86
C GLY A 97 14.22 7.19 6.68
N PRO A 98 13.97 8.09 7.66
CA PRO A 98 14.99 8.88 8.35
C PRO A 98 16.14 8.05 8.92
#